data_AF-A0A2V8LRN9-F1
#
_entry.id   AF-A0A2V8LRN9-F1
#
_cell.length_a   1.000
_cell.length_b   1.000
_cell.length_c   1.000
_cell.angle_alpha   90.00
_cell.angle_beta   90.00
_cell.angle_gamma   90.00
#
_symmetry.space_group_name_H-M   'P 1'
#
loop_
_entity.id
_entity.type
_entity.pdbx_description
1 polymer ?
#
loop_
_entity_poly.entity_id
_entity_poly.type
_entity_poly.pdbx_seq_one_letter_code
_entity_poly.pdbx_strand_id
1 'polypeptide(L)'
;MLLTVAVLILGGLNVQQKRRYIPPDDGASWIQSSRGVEARQIIADGPADKAGIRTGDILKSIDGRTVRNDRTVTQILYELGVWTKATYTLEREGTAFPTMVVVAPPPERFLRQQSYLEIIGLLYFLVGIFVLLKRTRAPHALHFYFVCLASFVYYVFHYTGKLNGFDWTIFWFDLAASLLLPP
;
A
#
# COMPACT_ATOMS: atom_id res chain seq x y z
N MET A 1 3.23 -14.67 -26.16
CA MET A 1 3.90 -13.40 -26.55
C MET A 1 3.00 -12.20 -26.29
N LEU A 2 1.78 -12.14 -26.86
CA LEU A 2 0.83 -11.03 -26.60
C LEU A 2 0.53 -10.81 -25.10
N LEU A 3 0.21 -11.88 -24.36
CA LEU A 3 -0.03 -11.81 -22.90
C LEU A 3 1.14 -11.18 -22.14
N THR A 4 2.37 -11.56 -22.49
CA THR A 4 3.59 -11.08 -21.85
C THR A 4 3.79 -9.58 -22.06
N VAL A 5 3.61 -9.12 -23.29
CA VAL A 5 3.72 -7.70 -23.62
C VAL A 5 2.65 -6.90 -22.87
N ALA A 6 1.42 -7.41 -22.80
CA ALA A 6 0.35 -6.78 -22.02
C ALA A 6 0.71 -6.68 -20.53
N VAL A 7 1.21 -7.76 -19.92
CA VAL A 7 1.65 -7.78 -18.51
C VAL A 7 2.78 -6.79 -18.25
N LEU A 8 3.76 -6.66 -19.16
CA LEU A 8 4.83 -5.68 -19.02
C LEU A 8 4.32 -4.24 -19.11
N ILE A 9 3.42 -3.95 -20.05
CA ILE A 9 2.82 -2.63 -20.19
C ILE A 9 2.03 -2.28 -18.93
N LEU A 10 1.18 -3.19 -18.46
CA LEU A 10 0.41 -3.01 -17.23
C LEU A 10 1.31 -2.81 -16.00
N GLY A 11 2.37 -3.61 -15.87
CA GLY A 11 3.35 -3.47 -14.80
C GLY A 11 4.07 -2.12 -14.83
N GLY A 12 4.51 -1.67 -16.02
CA GLY A 12 5.13 -0.36 -16.20
C GLY A 12 4.19 0.80 -15.86
N LEU A 13 2.93 0.71 -16.27
CA LEU A 13 1.88 1.69 -15.93
C LEU A 13 1.60 1.70 -14.42
N ASN A 14 1.55 0.52 -13.76
CA ASN A 14 1.34 0.43 -12.32
C ASN A 14 2.53 1.02 -11.54
N VAL A 15 3.77 0.74 -11.93
CA VAL A 15 4.96 1.37 -11.33
C VAL A 15 4.94 2.88 -11.53
N GLN A 16 4.57 3.36 -12.72
CA GLN A 16 4.43 4.80 -12.97
C GLN A 16 3.35 5.43 -12.09
N GLN A 17 2.20 4.75 -11.92
CA GLN A 17 1.12 5.22 -11.05
C GLN A 17 1.55 5.27 -9.59
N LYS A 18 2.22 4.23 -9.08
CA LYS A 18 2.77 4.17 -7.71
C LYS A 18 3.75 5.31 -7.44
N ARG A 19 4.61 5.64 -8.41
CA ARG A 19 5.57 6.75 -8.27
C ARG A 19 4.89 8.13 -8.24
N ARG A 20 3.71 8.26 -8.85
CA ARG A 20 2.96 9.53 -8.91
C ARG A 20 1.95 9.66 -7.77
N TYR A 21 1.51 8.56 -7.19
CA TYR A 21 0.48 8.53 -6.17
C TYR A 21 1.09 8.30 -4.79
N ILE A 22 1.14 9.36 -4.00
CA ILE A 22 1.61 9.32 -2.61
C ILE A 22 0.36 9.28 -1.73
N PRO A 23 0.05 8.15 -1.07
CA PRO A 23 -1.10 8.09 -0.17
C PRO A 23 -0.83 8.94 1.07
N PRO A 24 -1.85 9.64 1.61
CA PRO A 24 -1.70 10.37 2.86
C PRO A 24 -1.60 9.42 4.05
N ASP A 25 -0.70 9.74 4.97
CA ASP A 25 -0.45 8.98 6.20
C ASP A 25 -0.30 9.95 7.39
N ASP A 26 -0.88 9.60 8.53
CA ASP A 26 -0.72 10.34 9.79
C ASP A 26 0.26 9.63 10.75
N GLY A 27 0.74 8.44 10.38
CA GLY A 27 1.69 7.65 11.17
C GLY A 27 1.07 6.92 12.36
N ALA A 28 -0.25 6.82 12.44
CA ALA A 28 -0.97 6.04 13.44
C ALA A 28 -1.82 4.93 12.82
N SER A 29 -1.78 3.74 13.42
CA SER A 29 -2.67 2.64 13.10
C SER A 29 -3.93 2.72 13.95
N TRP A 30 -5.02 3.11 13.31
CA TRP A 30 -6.34 3.23 13.94
C TRP A 30 -7.13 1.93 13.80
N ILE A 31 -7.62 1.40 14.92
CA ILE A 31 -8.43 0.18 14.94
C ILE A 31 -9.78 0.43 15.61
N GLN A 32 -10.85 -0.16 15.08
CA GLN A 32 -12.13 -0.15 15.76
C GLN A 32 -12.06 -1.02 17.04
N SER A 33 -12.28 -0.40 18.19
CA SER A 33 -12.44 -1.08 19.48
C SER A 33 -13.85 -0.83 20.05
N SER A 34 -14.15 -1.45 21.21
CA SER A 34 -15.42 -1.25 21.91
C SER A 34 -15.60 0.18 22.45
N ARG A 35 -14.51 0.94 22.60
CA ARG A 35 -14.52 2.32 23.14
C ARG A 35 -14.53 3.39 22.04
N GLY A 36 -14.37 2.99 20.78
CA GLY A 36 -14.26 3.89 19.63
C GLY A 36 -13.10 3.50 18.73
N VAL A 37 -12.56 4.47 17.99
CA VAL A 37 -11.39 4.25 17.14
C VAL A 37 -10.13 4.47 17.94
N GLU A 38 -9.37 3.41 18.18
CA GLU A 38 -8.23 3.39 19.10
C GLU A 38 -6.90 3.40 18.34
N ALA A 39 -5.94 4.20 18.82
CA ALA A 39 -4.56 4.18 18.34
C ALA A 39 -3.88 2.89 18.83
N ARG A 40 -3.60 1.97 17.92
CA ARG A 40 -2.99 0.67 18.24
C ARG A 40 -1.48 0.68 18.12
N GLN A 41 -0.96 1.32 17.08
CA GLN A 41 0.46 1.44 16.80
C GLN A 41 0.75 2.85 16.33
N ILE A 42 1.90 3.38 16.73
CA ILE A 42 2.36 4.70 16.31
C ILE A 42 3.78 4.54 15.79
N ILE A 43 4.01 5.08 14.60
CA ILE A 43 5.33 5.07 13.98
C ILE A 43 6.21 6.05 14.75
N ALA A 44 7.30 5.54 15.34
CA ALA A 44 8.30 6.37 16.01
C ALA A 44 8.85 7.45 15.07
N ASP A 45 8.99 8.69 15.57
CA ASP A 45 9.35 9.88 14.80
C ASP A 45 8.38 10.24 13.65
N GLY A 46 7.22 9.58 13.59
CA GLY A 46 6.14 9.85 12.64
C GLY A 46 5.29 11.06 13.02
N PRO A 47 4.34 11.48 12.17
CA PRO A 47 3.54 12.68 12.43
C PRO A 47 2.67 12.58 13.68
N ALA A 48 2.02 11.44 13.92
CA ALA A 48 1.23 11.18 15.13
C ALA A 48 2.09 11.19 16.41
N ASP A 49 3.28 10.60 16.37
CA ASP A 49 4.24 10.60 17.50
C ASP A 49 4.70 12.02 17.84
N LYS A 50 5.06 12.80 16.80
CA LYS A 50 5.41 14.23 16.94
C LYS A 50 4.26 15.09 17.46
N ALA A 51 3.02 14.67 17.19
CA ALA A 51 1.81 15.30 17.73
C ALA A 51 1.45 14.82 19.16
N GLY A 52 2.26 13.94 19.76
CA GLY A 52 2.08 13.45 21.13
C GLY A 52 0.97 12.41 21.29
N ILE A 53 0.50 11.82 20.20
CA ILE A 53 -0.46 10.70 20.21
C ILE A 53 0.25 9.49 20.81
N ARG A 54 -0.48 8.70 21.59
CA ARG A 54 0.03 7.48 22.23
C ARG A 54 -0.89 6.30 21.97
N THR A 55 -0.32 5.09 22.01
CA THR A 55 -1.11 3.86 21.96
C THR A 55 -2.16 3.87 23.07
N GLY A 56 -3.39 3.53 22.72
CA GLY A 56 -4.55 3.55 23.61
C GLY A 56 -5.40 4.83 23.54
N ASP A 57 -4.93 5.89 22.86
CA ASP A 57 -5.73 7.08 22.64
C ASP A 57 -6.95 6.76 21.76
N ILE A 58 -8.11 7.32 22.11
CA ILE A 58 -9.35 7.14 21.34
C ILE A 58 -9.62 8.38 20.51
N LEU A 59 -9.67 8.21 19.19
CA LEU A 59 -9.99 9.26 18.24
C LEU A 59 -11.50 9.51 18.17
N LYS A 60 -11.90 10.75 18.41
CA LYS A 60 -13.31 11.19 18.39
C LYS A 60 -13.64 12.01 17.15
N SER A 61 -12.74 12.90 16.72
CA SER A 61 -12.95 13.71 15.52
C SER A 61 -11.65 14.16 14.87
N ILE A 62 -11.71 14.47 13.57
CA ILE A 62 -10.66 15.12 12.79
C ILE A 62 -11.26 16.35 12.11
N ASP A 63 -10.70 17.54 12.35
CA ASP A 63 -11.21 18.84 11.89
C ASP A 63 -12.70 19.02 12.16
N GLY A 64 -13.14 18.63 13.37
CA GLY A 64 -14.54 18.71 13.79
C GLY A 64 -15.45 17.63 13.20
N ARG A 65 -14.98 16.80 12.26
CA ARG A 65 -15.75 15.69 11.70
C ARG A 65 -15.66 14.48 12.61
N THR A 66 -16.81 13.99 13.09
CA THR A 66 -16.87 12.81 13.97
C THR A 66 -16.32 11.57 13.29
N VAL A 67 -15.39 10.89 13.95
CA VAL A 67 -14.85 9.61 13.51
C VAL A 67 -15.69 8.50 14.15
N ARG A 68 -16.44 7.76 13.32
CA ARG A 68 -17.30 6.65 13.77
C ARG A 68 -16.62 5.30 13.71
N ASN A 69 -15.69 5.15 12.77
CA ASN A 69 -14.92 3.93 12.55
C ASN A 69 -13.57 4.24 11.91
N ASP A 70 -12.69 3.24 11.92
CA ASP A 70 -11.36 3.26 11.31
C ASP A 70 -11.39 3.71 9.84
N ARG A 71 -12.38 3.25 9.06
CA ARG A 71 -12.54 3.64 7.64
C ARG A 71 -12.77 5.14 7.46
N THR A 72 -13.47 5.78 8.41
CA THR A 72 -13.73 7.22 8.39
C THR A 72 -12.43 8.01 8.48
N VAL A 73 -11.45 7.51 9.26
CA VAL A 73 -10.13 8.14 9.38
C VAL A 73 -9.43 8.15 8.03
N THR A 74 -9.32 6.98 7.40
CA THR A 74 -8.70 6.86 6.07
C THR A 74 -9.38 7.76 5.05
N GLN A 75 -10.71 7.79 5.01
CA GLN A 75 -11.43 8.68 4.11
C GLN A 75 -11.08 10.16 4.33
N ILE A 76 -11.10 10.61 5.59
CA ILE A 76 -10.76 11.99 5.97
C ILE A 76 -9.33 12.35 5.53
N LEU A 77 -8.35 11.46 5.75
CA LEU A 77 -6.96 11.69 5.33
C LEU A 77 -6.82 11.83 3.82
N TYR A 78 -7.54 11.00 3.05
CA TYR A 78 -7.54 11.06 1.59
C TYR A 78 -8.18 12.35 1.05
N GLU A 79 -9.19 12.88 1.75
CA GLU A 79 -9.80 14.16 1.41
C GLU A 79 -8.92 15.37 1.75
N LEU A 80 -8.19 15.30 2.87
CA LEU A 80 -7.25 16.34 3.29
C LEU A 80 -6.02 16.39 2.36
N GLY A 81 -5.48 15.23 2.01
CA GLY A 81 -4.30 15.10 1.18
C GLY A 81 -3.00 15.27 1.96
N VAL A 82 -1.88 15.19 1.23
CA VAL A 82 -0.54 15.20 1.82
C VAL A 82 -0.11 16.64 2.13
N TRP A 83 0.62 16.83 3.23
CA TRP A 83 1.14 18.10 3.75
C TRP A 83 0.11 19.05 4.37
N THR A 84 -1.10 18.56 4.64
CA THR A 84 -2.11 19.32 5.38
C THR A 84 -1.99 19.12 6.88
N LYS A 85 -2.31 20.17 7.64
CA LYS A 85 -2.45 20.08 9.10
C LYS A 85 -3.91 19.82 9.44
N ALA A 86 -4.17 18.84 10.30
CA ALA A 86 -5.50 18.49 10.75
C ALA A 86 -5.55 18.46 12.28
N THR A 87 -6.66 18.92 12.84
CA THR A 87 -6.89 19.01 14.28
C THR A 87 -7.67 17.78 14.74
N TYR A 88 -7.02 16.95 15.54
CA TYR A 88 -7.57 15.72 16.08
C TYR A 88 -8.12 15.99 17.47
N THR A 89 -9.33 15.52 17.74
CA THR A 89 -9.83 15.44 19.12
C THR A 89 -9.70 14.01 19.59
N LEU A 90 -8.81 13.80 20.56
CA LEU A 90 -8.51 12.51 21.15
C LEU A 90 -9.06 12.45 22.58
N GLU A 91 -9.21 11.24 23.10
CA GLU A 91 -9.52 10.98 24.50
C GLU A 91 -8.46 10.04 25.07
N ARG A 92 -7.85 10.44 26.19
CA ARG A 92 -6.89 9.63 26.96
C ARG A 92 -7.35 9.59 28.40
N GLU A 93 -7.53 8.38 28.94
CA GLU A 93 -7.99 8.16 30.32
C GLU A 93 -9.30 8.92 30.64
N GLY A 94 -10.21 9.02 29.66
CA GLY A 94 -11.50 9.71 29.79
C GLY A 94 -11.44 11.23 29.64
N THR A 95 -10.26 11.83 29.48
CA THR A 95 -10.11 13.27 29.25
C THR A 95 -9.90 13.55 27.76
N ALA A 96 -10.76 14.39 27.20
CA ALA A 96 -10.64 14.82 25.80
C ALA A 96 -9.61 15.94 25.66
N PHE A 97 -8.75 15.85 24.64
CA PHE A 97 -7.76 16.88 24.32
C PHE A 97 -7.59 17.03 22.80
N PRO A 98 -7.39 18.25 22.30
CA PRO A 98 -7.06 18.49 20.90
C PRO A 98 -5.56 18.31 20.66
N THR A 99 -5.18 17.79 19.49
CA THR A 99 -3.80 17.80 18.99
C THR A 99 -3.77 18.09 17.49
N MET A 100 -2.69 18.70 17.00
CA MET A 100 -2.52 18.98 15.58
C MET A 100 -1.57 17.97 14.97
N VAL A 101 -2.05 17.24 13.97
CA VAL A 101 -1.27 16.22 13.25
C VAL A 101 -1.05 16.70 11.82
N VAL A 102 0.17 16.49 11.31
CA VAL A 102 0.49 16.77 9.91
C VAL A 102 0.28 15.49 9.11
N VAL A 103 -0.58 15.53 8.11
CA VAL A 103 -0.71 14.43 7.14
C VAL A 103 0.52 14.48 6.24
N ALA A 104 1.29 13.40 6.18
CA ALA A 104 2.58 13.34 5.50
C ALA A 104 2.61 12.15 4.51
N PRO A 105 3.58 12.11 3.59
CA PRO A 105 3.87 10.90 2.84
C PRO A 105 4.24 9.75 3.80
N PRO A 106 4.01 8.49 3.41
CA PRO A 106 4.50 7.35 4.17
C PRO A 106 6.03 7.41 4.30
N PRO A 107 6.62 6.86 5.37
CA PRO A 107 8.06 6.88 5.57
C PRO A 107 8.84 6.28 4.38
N GLU A 108 10.00 6.87 4.05
CA GLU A 108 10.83 6.44 2.90
C GLU A 108 11.18 4.95 2.90
N ARG A 109 11.26 4.33 4.09
CA ARG A 109 11.52 2.89 4.24
C ARG A 109 10.49 2.03 3.51
N PHE A 110 9.20 2.41 3.54
CA PHE A 110 8.14 1.69 2.83
C PHE A 110 8.32 1.81 1.31
N LEU A 111 8.65 3.00 0.82
CA LEU A 111 8.91 3.26 -0.60
C LEU A 111 10.13 2.46 -1.11
N ARG A 112 11.18 2.36 -0.29
CA ARG A 112 12.39 1.57 -0.60
C ARG A 112 12.10 0.07 -0.65
N GLN A 113 11.33 -0.45 0.31
CA GLN A 113 10.95 -1.86 0.33
C GLN A 113 10.14 -2.23 -0.92
N GLN A 114 9.19 -1.38 -1.32
CA GLN A 114 8.42 -1.60 -2.54
C GLN A 114 9.31 -1.59 -3.80
N SER A 115 10.23 -0.63 -3.89
CA SER A 115 11.19 -0.55 -5.01
C SER A 115 12.08 -1.80 -5.11
N TYR A 116 12.48 -2.37 -3.96
CA TYR A 116 13.27 -3.59 -3.91
C TYR A 116 12.51 -4.81 -4.44
N LEU A 117 11.24 -4.98 -4.07
CA LEU A 117 10.39 -6.06 -4.58
C LEU A 117 10.17 -5.93 -6.09
N GLU A 118 9.95 -4.72 -6.59
CA GLU A 118 9.81 -4.47 -8.04
C GLU A 118 11.06 -4.90 -8.83
N ILE A 119 12.26 -4.64 -8.29
CA ILE A 119 13.52 -5.08 -8.89
C ILE A 119 13.61 -6.61 -8.91
N ILE A 120 13.25 -7.28 -7.81
CA ILE A 120 13.20 -8.75 -7.74
C ILE A 120 12.24 -9.30 -8.80
N GLY A 121 11.04 -8.75 -8.91
CA GLY A 121 10.07 -9.14 -9.92
C GLY A 121 10.65 -9.01 -11.33
N LEU A 122 11.30 -7.88 -11.64
CA LEU A 122 11.95 -7.66 -12.93
C LEU A 122 13.05 -8.70 -13.21
N LEU A 123 13.85 -9.07 -12.20
CA LEU A 123 14.86 -10.13 -12.35
C LEU A 123 14.23 -11.48 -12.67
N TYR A 124 13.15 -11.87 -11.98
CA TYR A 124 12.39 -13.08 -12.32
C TYR A 124 11.94 -13.07 -13.78
N PHE A 125 11.39 -11.95 -14.24
CA PHE A 125 10.97 -11.80 -15.62
C PHE A 125 12.14 -11.98 -16.61
N LEU A 126 13.27 -11.32 -16.37
CA LEU A 126 14.46 -11.39 -17.23
C LEU A 126 15.06 -12.80 -17.30
N VAL A 127 15.10 -13.51 -16.15
CA VAL A 127 15.56 -14.91 -16.10
C VAL A 127 14.59 -15.82 -16.85
N GLY A 128 13.28 -15.66 -16.62
CA GLY A 128 12.25 -16.45 -17.30
C GLY A 128 12.32 -16.30 -18.82
N ILE A 129 12.41 -15.07 -19.32
CA ILE A 129 12.47 -14.82 -20.77
C ILE A 129 13.77 -15.33 -21.38
N PHE A 130 14.90 -15.19 -20.67
CA PHE A 130 16.18 -15.74 -21.12
C PHE A 130 16.13 -17.26 -21.28
N VAL A 131 15.58 -17.98 -20.29
CA VAL A 131 15.42 -19.44 -20.35
C VAL A 131 14.48 -19.85 -21.48
N LEU A 132 13.37 -19.12 -21.68
CA LEU A 132 12.43 -19.39 -22.76
C LEU A 132 13.08 -19.24 -24.15
N LEU A 133 13.87 -18.18 -24.35
CA LEU A 133 14.55 -17.91 -25.62
C LEU A 133 15.69 -18.91 -25.89
N LYS A 134 16.45 -19.31 -24.86
CA LYS A 134 17.55 -20.28 -25.00
C LYS A 134 17.09 -21.72 -25.13
N ARG A 135 15.91 -22.06 -24.62
CA ARG A 135 15.46 -23.46 -24.45
C ARG A 135 14.07 -23.71 -25.04
N THR A 136 13.82 -23.19 -26.24
CA THR A 136 12.52 -23.19 -26.94
C THR A 136 11.88 -24.57 -27.18
N ARG A 137 12.66 -25.65 -27.23
CA ARG A 137 12.17 -27.02 -27.47
C ARG A 137 12.00 -27.89 -26.20
N ALA A 138 12.28 -27.35 -25.02
CA ALA A 138 12.15 -28.11 -23.78
C ALA A 138 10.75 -27.92 -23.15
N PRO A 139 9.99 -29.00 -22.89
CA PRO A 139 8.62 -28.89 -22.34
C PRO A 139 8.57 -28.23 -20.94
N HIS A 140 9.65 -28.33 -20.17
CA HIS A 140 9.75 -27.72 -18.84
C HIS A 140 10.10 -26.21 -18.87
N ALA A 141 10.62 -25.68 -19.97
CA ALA A 141 10.99 -24.26 -20.05
C ALA A 141 9.77 -23.34 -20.02
N LEU A 142 8.63 -23.77 -20.59
CA LEU A 142 7.37 -23.03 -20.55
C LEU A 142 6.80 -22.95 -19.13
N HIS A 143 6.80 -24.07 -18.39
CA HIS A 143 6.35 -24.11 -17.01
C HIS A 143 7.17 -23.15 -16.13
N PHE A 144 8.49 -23.24 -16.22
CA PHE A 144 9.39 -22.34 -15.50
C PHE A 144 9.13 -20.87 -15.85
N TYR A 145 8.94 -20.57 -17.15
CA TYR A 145 8.61 -19.23 -17.60
C TYR A 145 7.30 -18.69 -16.99
N PHE A 146 6.24 -19.51 -16.93
CA PHE A 146 4.97 -19.11 -16.32
C PHE A 146 5.09 -18.86 -14.82
N VAL A 147 5.91 -19.65 -14.11
CA VAL A 147 6.21 -19.39 -12.70
C VAL A 147 6.92 -18.04 -12.55
N CYS A 148 7.97 -17.77 -13.34
CA CYS A 148 8.67 -16.49 -13.31
C CYS A 148 7.75 -15.30 -13.66
N LEU A 149 6.83 -15.48 -14.62
CA LEU A 149 5.87 -14.46 -15.00
C LEU A 149 4.85 -14.20 -13.88
N ALA A 150 4.38 -15.25 -13.20
CA ALA A 150 3.51 -15.12 -12.02
C ALA A 150 4.25 -14.40 -10.88
N SER A 151 5.50 -14.73 -10.61
CA SER A 151 6.34 -14.02 -9.63
C SER A 151 6.56 -12.55 -9.98
N PHE A 152 6.77 -12.23 -11.27
CA PHE A 152 6.84 -10.83 -11.72
C PHE A 152 5.54 -10.09 -11.40
N VAL A 153 4.38 -10.67 -11.73
CA VAL A 153 3.08 -10.05 -11.42
C VAL A 153 2.95 -9.83 -9.93
N TYR A 154 3.18 -10.86 -9.11
CA TYR A 154 3.07 -10.78 -7.65
C TYR A 154 3.95 -9.69 -7.01
N TYR A 155 5.19 -9.53 -7.48
CA TYR A 155 6.11 -8.54 -6.89
C TYR A 155 5.99 -7.13 -7.47
N VAL A 156 5.42 -6.97 -8.67
CA VAL A 156 5.35 -5.67 -9.36
C VAL A 156 3.97 -5.06 -9.28
N PHE A 157 2.90 -5.86 -9.30
CA PHE A 157 1.53 -5.38 -9.34
C PHE A 157 1.05 -5.12 -7.93
N HIS A 158 0.89 -3.84 -7.58
CA HIS A 158 0.34 -3.47 -6.29
C HIS A 158 -0.78 -2.45 -6.43
N TYR A 159 -1.83 -2.70 -5.67
CA TYR A 159 -2.99 -1.84 -5.52
C TYR A 159 -2.58 -0.48 -4.93
N THR A 160 -2.94 0.63 -5.60
CA THR A 160 -2.47 1.97 -5.22
C THR A 160 -3.42 2.73 -4.30
N GLY A 161 -4.67 2.31 -4.17
CA GLY A 161 -5.67 2.98 -3.33
C GLY A 161 -6.48 4.07 -4.02
N LYS A 162 -6.29 4.32 -5.33
CA LYS A 162 -7.09 5.27 -6.11
C LYS A 162 -8.51 4.79 -6.39
N LEU A 163 -8.80 3.50 -6.18
CA LEU A 163 -10.14 2.90 -6.36
C LEU A 163 -10.72 3.11 -7.78
N ASN A 164 -9.87 3.23 -8.80
CA ASN A 164 -10.30 3.38 -10.20
C ASN A 164 -10.32 2.02 -10.93
N GLY A 165 -10.86 1.98 -12.16
CA GLY A 165 -10.96 0.74 -12.94
C GLY A 165 -9.61 0.07 -13.23
N PHE A 166 -8.54 0.86 -13.32
CA PHE A 166 -7.19 0.31 -13.50
C PHE A 166 -6.69 -0.38 -12.22
N ASP A 167 -6.88 0.25 -11.06
CA ASP A 167 -6.56 -0.35 -9.76
C ASP A 167 -7.31 -1.68 -9.55
N TRP A 168 -8.56 -1.75 -9.99
CA TRP A 168 -9.33 -3.00 -9.95
C TRP A 168 -8.69 -4.09 -10.82
N THR A 169 -8.21 -3.73 -12.01
CA THR A 169 -7.49 -4.66 -12.88
C THR A 169 -6.24 -5.18 -12.19
N ILE A 170 -5.41 -4.28 -11.63
CA ILE A 170 -4.18 -4.67 -10.93
C ILE A 170 -4.47 -5.60 -9.75
N PHE A 171 -5.52 -5.33 -8.96
CA PHE A 171 -5.93 -6.16 -7.84
C PHE A 171 -6.21 -7.61 -8.25
N TRP A 172 -6.97 -7.84 -9.33
CA TRP A 172 -7.27 -9.21 -9.77
C TRP A 172 -6.04 -9.97 -10.27
N PHE A 173 -5.09 -9.27 -10.92
CA PHE A 173 -3.84 -9.88 -11.36
C PHE A 173 -2.94 -10.27 -10.19
N ASP A 174 -2.81 -9.38 -9.19
CA ASP A 174 -2.05 -9.64 -7.97
C ASP A 174 -2.66 -10.83 -7.19
N LEU A 175 -3.99 -10.82 -7.00
CA LEU A 175 -4.71 -11.92 -6.35
C LEU A 175 -4.50 -13.25 -7.10
N ALA A 176 -4.65 -13.27 -8.42
CA ALA A 176 -4.42 -14.48 -9.21
C ALA A 176 -2.98 -14.99 -9.08
N ALA A 177 -1.99 -14.10 -9.07
CA ALA A 177 -0.60 -14.46 -8.90
C ALA A 177 -0.32 -15.03 -7.50
N SER A 178 -0.92 -14.45 -6.46
CA SER A 178 -0.79 -14.95 -5.08
C SER A 178 -1.38 -16.35 -4.88
N LEU A 179 -2.40 -16.73 -5.66
CA LEU A 179 -2.99 -18.07 -5.64
C LEU A 179 -2.19 -19.11 -6.43
N LEU A 180 -1.45 -18.66 -7.45
CA LEU A 180 -0.61 -19.51 -8.30
C LEU A 180 0.74 -19.82 -7.66
N LEU A 181 1.22 -18.94 -6.77
CA LEU A 181 2.46 -19.12 -6.03
C LEU A 181 2.17 -19.76 -4.66
N PRO A 182 3.02 -20.68 -4.18
CA PRO A 182 2.89 -21.18 -2.81
C PRO A 182 3.11 -20.05 -1.78
N PRO A 183 2.49 -20.15 -0.59
CA PRO A 183 2.58 -19.14 0.47
C PRO A 183 3.98 -19.01 1.08
#